data_AF-A0ABD5EM41-F1
#
_entry.id   AF-A0ABD5EM41-F1
#
_cell.length_a   1.000
_cell.length_b   1.000
_cell.length_c   1.000
_cell.angle_alpha   90.00
_cell.angle_beta   90.00
_cell.angle_gamma   90.00
#
_symmetry.space_group_name_H-M   'P 1'
#
loop_
_entity.id
_entity.type
_entity.pdbx_description
1 polymer ?
#
loop_
_entity_poly.entity_id
_entity_poly.type
_entity_poly.pdbx_seq_one_letter_code
_entity_poly.pdbx_strand_id
1 'polypeptide(L)'
;MIEEEVQRVVDAVNAVRVIEDPERRGRAITQLLKAQSEGEPDLREERRRIVLDWRAEVPPVSFRVIATRLGVSLGTVQDIVRGHSGPWGNRRKPKKGEAEPEAPEGA
;
A
#
# COMPACT_ATOMS: atom_id res chain seq x y z
N MET A 1 -4.95 18.66 -9.48
CA MET A 1 -4.08 19.48 -8.61
C MET A 1 -3.63 18.58 -7.47
N ILE A 2 -2.36 18.62 -7.10
CA ILE A 2 -1.84 17.85 -5.97
C ILE A 2 -1.92 18.74 -4.73
N GLU A 3 -2.34 18.18 -3.60
CA GLU A 3 -2.36 18.90 -2.31
C GLU A 3 -0.96 19.40 -1.94
N GLU A 4 -0.86 20.58 -1.32
CA GLU A 4 0.43 21.22 -1.01
C GLU A 4 1.32 20.31 -0.15
N GLU A 5 0.74 19.64 0.85
CA GLU A 5 1.47 18.72 1.71
C GLU A 5 2.00 17.50 0.94
N VAL A 6 1.24 17.00 -0.03
CA VAL A 6 1.68 15.90 -0.90
C VAL A 6 2.83 16.37 -1.81
N GLN A 7 2.75 17.60 -2.32
CA GLN A 7 3.82 18.18 -3.12
C GLN A 7 5.13 18.30 -2.32
N ARG A 8 5.06 18.81 -1.08
CA ARG A 8 6.24 18.90 -0.20
C ARG A 8 6.90 17.54 0.05
N VAL A 9 6.11 16.49 0.26
CA VAL A 9 6.62 15.12 0.43
C VAL A 9 7.28 14.62 -0.85
N VAL A 10 6.66 14.83 -2.01
CA VAL A 10 7.22 14.44 -3.31
C VAL A 10 8.55 15.15 -3.56
N ASP A 11 8.63 16.44 -3.27
CA ASP A 11 9.84 17.24 -3.44
C ASP A 11 10.96 16.75 -2.51
N ALA A 12 10.63 16.47 -1.25
CA ALA A 12 11.59 15.90 -0.29
C ALA A 12 12.11 14.51 -0.72
N VAL A 13 11.23 13.64 -1.24
CA VAL A 13 11.63 12.34 -1.80
C VAL A 13 12.56 12.51 -3.00
N ASN A 14 12.27 13.46 -3.88
CA ASN A 14 13.12 13.75 -5.04
C ASN A 14 14.48 14.33 -4.64
N ALA A 15 14.52 15.19 -3.62
CA ALA A 15 15.77 15.75 -3.08
C ALA A 15 16.74 14.67 -2.58
N VAL A 16 16.25 13.57 -2.01
CA VAL A 16 17.10 12.44 -1.58
C VAL A 16 17.85 11.80 -2.76
N ARG A 17 17.23 11.75 -3.94
CA ARG A 17 17.81 11.10 -5.13
C ARG A 17 18.98 11.87 -5.74
N VAL A 18 19.00 13.18 -5.56
CA VAL A 18 20.02 14.08 -6.13
C VAL A 18 21.18 14.39 -5.19
N ILE A 19 21.24 13.75 -4.01
CA ILE A 19 22.42 13.81 -3.14
C ILE A 19 23.63 13.27 -3.90
N GLU A 20 24.68 14.10 -3.99
CA GLU A 20 25.89 13.81 -4.79
C GLU A 20 26.71 12.66 -4.18
N ASP A 21 26.96 12.71 -2.86
CA ASP A 21 27.74 11.71 -2.15
C ASP A 21 26.99 10.34 -2.13
N PRO A 22 27.54 9.28 -2.74
CA PRO A 22 26.87 7.99 -2.85
C PRO A 22 26.54 7.34 -1.50
N GLU A 23 27.44 7.47 -0.52
CA GLU A 23 27.28 6.87 0.80
C GLU A 23 26.14 7.56 1.58
N ARG A 24 26.15 8.90 1.59
CA ARG A 24 25.09 9.73 2.16
C ARG A 24 23.76 9.50 1.47
N ARG A 25 23.74 9.40 0.14
CA ARG A 25 22.52 9.07 -0.62
C ARG A 25 21.98 7.70 -0.22
N GLY A 26 22.84 6.69 -0.14
CA GLY A 26 22.46 5.34 0.30
C GLY A 26 21.81 5.34 1.68
N ARG A 27 22.43 6.00 2.68
CA ARG A 27 21.86 6.14 4.02
C ARG A 27 20.51 6.85 4.01
N ALA A 28 20.39 7.95 3.28
CA ALA A 28 19.15 8.72 3.21
C ALA A 28 18.00 7.92 2.56
N ILE A 29 18.29 7.15 1.50
CA ILE A 29 17.30 6.25 0.87
C ILE A 29 16.86 5.17 1.87
N THR A 30 17.79 4.53 2.60
CA THR A 30 17.44 3.51 3.60
C THR A 30 16.54 4.08 4.69
N GLN A 31 16.83 5.26 5.21
CA GLN A 31 16.01 5.93 6.22
C GLN A 31 14.62 6.28 5.68
N LEU A 32 14.53 6.80 4.46
CA LEU A 32 13.26 7.13 3.81
C LEU A 32 12.38 5.89 3.64
N LEU A 33 12.93 4.79 3.11
CA LEU A 33 12.18 3.55 2.91
C LEU A 33 11.68 2.96 4.23
N LYS A 34 12.50 3.04 5.30
CA LYS A 34 12.08 2.62 6.64
C LYS A 34 10.90 3.46 7.14
N ALA A 35 11.01 4.80 7.09
CA ALA A 35 9.94 5.69 7.53
C ALA A 35 8.65 5.49 6.72
N GLN A 36 8.76 5.27 5.40
CA GLN A 36 7.61 4.95 4.56
C GLN A 36 6.95 3.63 4.98
N SER A 37 7.73 2.57 5.23
CA SER A 37 7.20 1.28 5.66
C SER A 37 6.52 1.35 7.03
N GLU A 38 6.95 2.26 7.91
CA GLU A 38 6.35 2.44 9.24
C GLU A 38 5.03 3.23 9.18
N GLY A 39 4.95 4.28 8.36
CA GLY A 39 3.75 5.13 8.26
C GLY A 39 2.71 4.72 7.21
N GLU A 40 3.10 3.91 6.21
CA GLU A 40 2.20 3.48 5.14
C GLU A 40 0.94 2.72 5.64
N PRO A 41 1.03 1.79 6.62
CA PRO A 41 -0.15 1.06 7.10
C PRO A 41 -1.24 1.97 7.65
N ASP A 42 -0.86 2.98 8.45
CA ASP A 42 -1.81 3.90 9.08
C ASP A 42 -2.52 4.77 8.04
N LEU A 43 -1.78 5.29 7.06
CA LEU A 43 -2.38 6.06 5.96
C LEU A 43 -3.32 5.21 5.09
N ARG A 44 -2.98 3.93 4.88
CA ARG A 44 -3.85 2.99 4.15
C ARG A 44 -5.14 2.70 4.90
N GLU A 45 -5.06 2.51 6.22
CA GLU A 45 -6.23 2.29 7.07
C GLU A 45 -7.10 3.54 7.16
N GLU A 46 -6.50 4.73 7.31
CA GLU A 46 -7.20 6.01 7.30
C GLU A 46 -8.01 6.20 6.00
N ARG A 47 -7.35 5.97 4.85
CA ARG A 47 -8.02 5.99 3.54
C ARG A 47 -9.16 4.98 3.47
N ARG A 48 -8.98 3.78 4.04
CA ARG A 48 -10.01 2.74 4.06
C ARG A 48 -11.21 3.17 4.90
N ARG A 49 -10.97 3.74 6.08
CA ARG A 49 -12.02 4.28 6.95
C ARG A 49 -12.84 5.33 6.23
N ILE A 50 -12.21 6.32 5.59
CA ILE A 50 -12.90 7.36 4.80
C ILE A 50 -13.83 6.74 3.74
N VAL A 51 -13.35 5.73 3.01
CA VAL A 51 -14.17 5.04 1.99
C VAL A 51 -15.35 4.31 2.61
N LEU A 52 -15.15 3.66 3.76
CA LEU A 52 -16.22 2.95 4.47
C LEU A 52 -17.25 3.91 5.06
N ASP A 53 -16.83 5.06 5.58
CA ASP A 53 -17.71 6.09 6.11
C ASP A 53 -18.64 6.65 5.02
N TRP A 54 -18.11 6.97 3.84
CA TRP A 54 -18.95 7.36 2.69
C TRP A 54 -19.89 6.26 2.22
N ARG A 55 -19.51 4.99 2.39
CA ARG A 55 -20.39 3.85 2.10
C ARG A 55 -21.48 3.66 3.13
N ALA A 56 -21.32 4.17 4.34
CA ALA A 56 -22.29 4.12 5.43
C ALA A 56 -23.27 5.31 5.44
N GLU A 57 -23.04 6.34 4.63
CA GLU A 57 -23.99 7.45 4.43
C GLU A 57 -25.39 6.95 3.99
N VAL A 58 -26.42 7.78 4.20
CA VAL A 58 -27.80 7.50 3.79
C VAL A 58 -28.33 8.64 2.90
N PRO A 59 -28.53 8.42 1.59
CA PRO A 59 -28.24 7.19 0.83
C PRO A 59 -26.72 6.94 0.66
N PRO A 60 -26.28 5.68 0.51
CA PRO A 60 -24.87 5.33 0.47
C PRO A 60 -24.20 5.82 -0.82
N VAL A 61 -23.02 6.44 -0.69
CA VAL A 61 -22.26 6.95 -1.84
C VAL A 61 -21.80 5.80 -2.73
N SER A 62 -22.11 5.84 -4.03
CA SER A 62 -21.73 4.77 -4.95
C SER A 62 -20.20 4.68 -5.15
N PHE A 63 -19.67 3.49 -5.43
CA PHE A 63 -18.23 3.31 -5.66
C PHE A 63 -17.68 4.16 -6.80
N ARG A 64 -18.47 4.42 -7.85
CA ARG A 64 -18.05 5.30 -8.95
C ARG A 64 -17.91 6.75 -8.50
N VAL A 65 -18.81 7.23 -7.65
CA VAL A 65 -18.70 8.58 -7.07
C VAL A 65 -17.49 8.68 -6.15
N ILE A 66 -17.25 7.66 -5.30
CA ILE A 66 -16.05 7.60 -4.44
C ILE A 66 -14.77 7.63 -5.29
N ALA A 67 -14.72 6.85 -6.37
CA ALA A 67 -13.58 6.80 -7.28
C ALA A 67 -13.27 8.18 -7.87
N THR A 68 -14.30 8.89 -8.36
CA THR A 68 -14.16 10.26 -8.87
C THR A 68 -13.70 11.23 -7.78
N ARG A 69 -14.26 11.16 -6.56
CA ARG A 69 -13.89 12.03 -5.44
C ARG A 69 -12.42 11.87 -5.04
N LEU A 70 -11.91 10.64 -5.02
CA LEU A 70 -10.52 10.33 -4.64
C LEU A 70 -9.53 10.41 -5.81
N GLY A 71 -10.00 10.53 -7.05
CA GLY A 71 -9.13 10.48 -8.23
C GLY A 71 -8.46 9.12 -8.45
N VAL A 72 -9.11 8.03 -8.05
CA VAL A 72 -8.60 6.66 -8.23
C VAL A 72 -9.54 5.83 -9.11
N SER A 73 -9.08 4.65 -9.56
CA SER A 73 -9.92 3.74 -10.33
C SER A 73 -11.04 3.12 -9.48
N LEU A 74 -12.13 2.68 -10.14
CA LEU A 74 -13.18 1.91 -9.48
C LEU A 74 -12.63 0.64 -8.81
N GLY A 75 -11.71 -0.07 -9.47
CA GLY A 75 -11.07 -1.26 -8.93
C GLY A 75 -10.35 -0.97 -7.61
N THR A 76 -9.60 0.14 -7.56
CA THR A 76 -8.91 0.60 -6.34
C THR A 76 -9.88 0.83 -5.17
N VAL A 77 -11.03 1.46 -5.41
CA VAL A 77 -12.04 1.66 -4.35
C VAL A 77 -12.56 0.32 -3.84
N GLN A 78 -12.86 -0.62 -4.74
CA GLN A 78 -13.33 -1.93 -4.34
C GLN A 78 -12.27 -2.72 -3.56
N ASP A 79 -11.00 -2.63 -3.95
CA ASP A 79 -9.89 -3.29 -3.24
C ASP A 79 -9.63 -2.68 -1.86
N ILE A 80 -9.83 -1.38 -1.70
CA ILE A 80 -9.83 -0.69 -0.40
C ILE A 80 -10.90 -1.29 0.51
N VAL A 81 -12.13 -1.42 0.02
CA VAL A 81 -13.26 -1.97 0.80
C VAL A 81 -13.02 -3.43 1.18
N ARG A 82 -12.50 -4.25 0.24
CA ARG A 82 -12.17 -5.67 0.47
C ARG A 82 -10.98 -5.86 1.42
N GLY A 83 -10.21 -4.82 1.72
CA GLY A 83 -9.01 -4.91 2.55
C GLY A 83 -7.78 -5.49 1.81
N HIS A 84 -7.80 -5.55 0.47
CA HIS A 84 -6.66 -6.03 -0.33
C HIS A 84 -5.56 -4.97 -0.55
N SER A 85 -5.61 -3.87 0.18
CA SER A 85 -4.68 -2.75 0.02
C SER A 85 -3.33 -3.01 0.70
N GLY A 86 -2.63 -4.11 0.39
CA GLY A 86 -1.26 -4.34 0.86
C GLY A 86 -0.44 -5.17 -0.14
N PRO A 87 0.92 -5.11 -0.11
CA PRO A 87 1.78 -5.83 -1.06
C PRO A 87 1.58 -7.36 -1.08
N TRP A 88 0.88 -7.91 -0.09
CA TRP A 88 0.61 -9.34 0.11
C TRP A 88 -0.86 -9.65 0.43
N GLY A 89 -1.78 -8.70 0.19
CA GLY A 89 -3.12 -8.64 0.80
C GLY A 89 -4.11 -9.77 0.51
N ASN A 90 -3.73 -10.87 -0.14
CA ASN A 90 -4.55 -12.08 -0.17
C ASN A 90 -3.84 -13.40 -0.51
N ARG A 91 -2.50 -13.49 -0.45
CA ARG A 91 -1.84 -14.78 -0.71
C ARG A 91 -1.90 -15.62 0.57
N ARG A 92 -2.72 -16.68 0.58
CA ARG A 92 -2.54 -17.78 1.55
C ARG A 92 -1.07 -18.22 1.43
N LYS A 93 -0.26 -18.07 2.50
CA LYS A 93 1.06 -18.70 2.53
C LYS A 93 0.83 -20.20 2.32
N PRO A 94 1.50 -20.86 1.35
CA PRO A 94 1.49 -22.32 1.33
C PRO A 94 1.97 -22.79 2.71
N LYS A 95 1.22 -23.69 3.36
CA LYS A 95 1.65 -24.27 4.62
C LYS A 95 2.97 -24.97 4.34
N LYS A 96 4.03 -24.56 5.03
CA LYS A 96 5.31 -25.29 5.02
C LYS A 96 5.04 -26.63 5.69
N GLY A 97 4.82 -27.69 4.91
CA GLY A 97 4.51 -29.01 5.44
C GLY A 97 3.90 -30.02 4.46
N GLU A 98 3.36 -29.62 3.31
CA GLU A 98 2.96 -30.57 2.25
C GLU A 98 4.06 -30.63 1.19
N ALA A 99 5.20 -31.20 1.59
CA ALA A 99 5.97 -32.04 0.68
C ALA A 99 5.38 -33.44 0.85
N GLU A 100 4.77 -33.95 -0.22
CA GLU A 100 4.26 -35.31 -0.31
C GLU A 100 5.33 -36.37 0.05
N PRO A 101 4.89 -37.55 0.51
CA PRO A 101 5.67 -38.47 1.32
C PRO A 101 6.71 -39.27 0.54
N GLU A 102 7.72 -39.68 1.30
CA GLU A 102 8.75 -40.71 1.08
C GLU A 102 8.70 -41.49 -0.24
N ALA A 103 9.77 -41.31 -1.03
CA ALA A 103 10.17 -42.30 -2.02
C ALA A 103 10.41 -43.66 -1.32
N PRO A 104 9.92 -44.79 -1.86
CA PRO A 104 10.27 -46.09 -1.29
C PRO A 104 11.75 -46.39 -1.55
N GLU A 105 12.47 -46.59 -0.45
CA GLU A 105 13.84 -47.09 -0.43
C GLU A 105 13.84 -48.61 -0.68
N GLY A 106 14.57 -49.04 -1.72
CA GLY A 106 15.18 -50.37 -1.80
C GLY A 106 14.42 -51.49 -2.54
N ALA A 107 14.89 -51.79 -3.76
CA ALA A 107 15.19 -53.15 -4.24
C ALA A 107 16.10 -53.07 -5.49
#